data_AF-A0AAD6VGZ7-F1
#
_entry.id   AF-A0AAD6VGZ7-F1
#
_cell.length_a   1.000
_cell.length_b   1.000
_cell.length_c   1.000
_cell.angle_alpha   90.00
_cell.angle_beta   90.00
_cell.angle_gamma   90.00
#
_symmetry.space_group_name_H-M   'P 1'
#
loop_
_entity.id
_entity.type
_entity.pdbx_description
1 polymer ?
#
loop_
_entity_poly.entity_id
_entity_poly.type
_entity_poly.pdbx_seq_one_letter_code
_entity_poly.pdbx_strand_id
1 'polypeptide(L)'
;TTLPAYKTWTSIGCLRDSVQGRVLHHLVTLPDATVEACLDACIVNNYALAGLEFGHECYCGNSILYDYPQSPECILPCAGNSAEICGGPESLSLYQNAGIPFTVGNGSVVQSYGLWQLWECIECVVQNGRLLPHGPKVPIPSDQMTVERCADGCAAAGWTTAGLERGWVRCWCGDYSATPGVLDHFNSCNLPCTGDGREACGGSGLMFIYSNPVVALQSYLLFFGNWSLQGCFV
;
A
#
# COMPACT_ATOMS: atom_id res chain seq x y z
N THR A 1 -4.47 -29.23 -13.16
CA THR A 1 -5.33 -29.29 -11.96
C THR A 1 -4.94 -28.18 -11.02
N THR A 2 -5.86 -27.72 -10.18
CA THR A 2 -5.53 -26.75 -9.12
C THR A 2 -4.69 -27.43 -8.03
N LEU A 3 -3.63 -26.78 -7.57
CA LEU A 3 -2.85 -27.23 -6.42
C LEU A 3 -3.58 -26.77 -5.14
N PRO A 4 -4.13 -27.66 -4.30
CA PRO A 4 -4.96 -27.23 -3.18
C PRO A 4 -4.14 -26.59 -2.04
N ALA A 5 -2.90 -27.03 -1.84
CA ALA A 5 -2.01 -26.50 -0.82
C ALA A 5 -0.53 -26.71 -1.20
N TYR A 6 0.34 -25.82 -0.71
CA TYR A 6 1.79 -25.88 -0.87
C TYR A 6 2.47 -25.17 0.31
N LYS A 7 3.25 -25.90 1.12
CA LYS A 7 3.84 -25.36 2.36
C LYS A 7 2.76 -24.73 3.26
N THR A 8 2.87 -23.42 3.54
CA THR A 8 1.91 -22.64 4.34
C THR A 8 0.78 -22.03 3.51
N TRP A 9 0.77 -22.27 2.20
CA TRP A 9 -0.21 -21.72 1.27
C TRP A 9 -1.37 -22.67 1.05
N THR A 10 -2.57 -22.12 0.98
CA THR A 10 -3.81 -22.83 0.65
C THR A 10 -4.54 -22.08 -0.46
N SER A 11 -5.03 -22.80 -1.46
CA SER A 11 -5.88 -22.22 -2.49
C SER A 11 -7.20 -21.75 -1.88
N ILE A 12 -7.60 -20.51 -2.18
CA ILE A 12 -8.88 -19.94 -1.76
C ILE A 12 -9.84 -19.73 -2.94
N GLY A 13 -9.55 -20.40 -4.06
CA GLY A 13 -10.39 -20.44 -5.24
C GLY A 13 -9.88 -19.55 -6.36
N CYS A 14 -10.79 -19.23 -7.27
CA CYS A 14 -10.54 -18.40 -8.44
C CYS A 14 -11.40 -17.16 -8.33
N LEU A 15 -10.78 -15.98 -8.26
CA LEU A 15 -11.51 -14.72 -8.23
C LEU A 15 -11.51 -14.08 -9.62
N ARG A 16 -12.60 -13.42 -9.98
CA ARG A 16 -12.58 -12.49 -11.11
C ARG A 16 -11.57 -11.37 -10.82
N ASP A 17 -10.86 -10.93 -11.85
CA ASP A 17 -9.93 -9.82 -11.79
C ASP A 17 -10.28 -8.74 -12.83
N SER A 18 -9.64 -7.57 -12.75
CA SER A 18 -9.78 -6.51 -13.75
C SER A 18 -8.54 -5.63 -13.81
N VAL A 19 -8.12 -5.27 -15.02
CA VAL A 19 -7.00 -4.31 -15.22
C VAL A 19 -7.29 -2.93 -14.60
N GLN A 20 -8.55 -2.56 -14.40
CA GLN A 20 -8.96 -1.27 -13.80
C GLN A 20 -9.04 -1.31 -12.28
N GLY A 21 -9.15 -2.51 -11.70
CA GLY A 21 -9.28 -2.76 -10.27
C GLY A 21 -8.70 -4.13 -9.98
N ARG A 22 -7.37 -4.23 -9.98
CA ARG A 22 -6.70 -5.52 -9.77
C ARG A 22 -7.01 -6.05 -8.37
N VAL A 23 -7.17 -7.37 -8.22
CA VAL A 23 -7.27 -8.02 -6.90
C VAL A 23 -5.96 -7.87 -6.14
N LEU A 24 -4.84 -8.15 -6.81
CA LEU A 24 -3.48 -8.03 -6.27
C LEU A 24 -2.65 -7.14 -7.20
N HIS A 25 -1.80 -6.29 -6.63
CA HIS A 25 -1.14 -5.21 -7.39
C HIS A 25 0.36 -5.40 -7.61
N HIS A 26 1.02 -6.32 -6.89
CA HIS A 26 2.45 -6.53 -7.04
C HIS A 26 2.74 -7.62 -8.06
N LEU A 27 3.05 -7.24 -9.30
CA LEU A 27 3.48 -8.18 -10.33
C LEU A 27 4.93 -8.64 -10.08
N VAL A 28 5.11 -9.95 -10.01
CA VAL A 28 6.40 -10.63 -9.98
C VAL A 28 6.68 -11.22 -11.37
N THR A 29 7.85 -10.90 -11.92
CA THR A 29 8.27 -11.44 -13.22
C THR A 29 8.86 -12.84 -13.05
N LEU A 30 8.15 -13.84 -13.58
CA LEU A 30 8.58 -15.24 -13.62
C LEU A 30 8.49 -15.76 -15.07
N PRO A 31 9.62 -15.99 -15.77
CA PRO A 31 9.63 -16.43 -17.17
C PRO A 31 8.88 -17.75 -17.40
N ASP A 32 9.03 -18.71 -16.48
CA ASP A 32 8.39 -20.02 -16.50
C ASP A 32 7.55 -20.19 -15.22
N ALA A 33 6.48 -19.41 -15.08
CA ALA A 33 5.67 -19.43 -13.86
C ALA A 33 5.06 -20.83 -13.61
N THR A 34 5.27 -21.35 -12.40
CA THR A 34 4.49 -22.44 -11.79
C THR A 34 3.75 -21.89 -10.59
N VAL A 35 2.80 -22.66 -10.05
CA VAL A 35 2.13 -22.27 -8.81
C VAL A 35 3.16 -22.12 -7.68
N GLU A 36 4.04 -23.09 -7.49
CA GLU A 36 5.05 -23.08 -6.43
C GLU A 36 6.02 -21.91 -6.56
N ALA A 37 6.49 -21.62 -7.77
CA ALA A 37 7.43 -20.53 -8.00
C ALA A 37 6.81 -19.16 -7.63
N CYS A 38 5.54 -18.96 -7.95
CA CYS A 38 4.82 -17.75 -7.55
C CYS A 38 4.64 -17.67 -6.03
N LEU A 39 4.21 -18.76 -5.39
CA LEU A 39 4.02 -18.81 -3.94
C LEU A 39 5.33 -18.59 -3.18
N ASP A 40 6.43 -19.15 -3.67
CA ASP A 40 7.77 -18.96 -3.10
C ASP A 40 8.28 -17.52 -3.32
N ALA A 41 7.99 -16.89 -4.46
CA ALA A 41 8.36 -15.50 -4.69
C ALA A 41 7.57 -14.52 -3.80
N CYS A 42 6.28 -14.77 -3.58
CA CYS A 42 5.45 -13.92 -2.72
C CYS A 42 5.84 -14.01 -1.25
N ILE A 43 6.19 -15.20 -0.73
CA ILE A 43 6.58 -15.34 0.67
C ILE A 43 7.95 -14.73 0.98
N VAL A 44 8.90 -14.73 0.03
CA VAL A 44 10.21 -14.07 0.18
C VAL A 44 10.05 -12.56 0.45
N ASN A 45 8.99 -11.95 -0.09
CA ASN A 45 8.65 -10.55 0.11
C ASN A 45 7.60 -10.34 1.21
N ASN A 46 7.32 -11.37 2.02
CA ASN A 46 6.40 -11.33 3.16
C ASN A 46 4.94 -11.00 2.79
N TYR A 47 4.48 -11.42 1.60
CA TYR A 47 3.08 -11.28 1.19
C TYR A 47 2.19 -12.38 1.76
N ALA A 48 0.98 -11.98 2.16
CA ALA A 48 -0.06 -12.88 2.64
C ALA A 48 -0.84 -13.56 1.50
N LEU A 49 -0.88 -12.96 0.32
CA LEU A 49 -1.64 -13.42 -0.84
C LEU A 49 -0.72 -13.57 -2.05
N ALA A 50 -1.02 -14.58 -2.84
CA ALA A 50 -0.39 -14.86 -4.12
C ALA A 50 -1.47 -15.27 -5.13
N GLY A 51 -1.39 -14.72 -6.32
CA GLY A 51 -2.37 -14.91 -7.38
C GLY A 51 -1.68 -15.21 -8.69
N LEU A 52 -2.20 -16.17 -9.45
CA LEU A 52 -1.71 -16.47 -10.79
C LEU A 52 -2.78 -16.11 -11.82
N GLU A 53 -2.37 -15.39 -12.86
CA GLU A 53 -3.24 -14.95 -13.96
C GLU A 53 -2.61 -15.30 -15.31
N PHE A 54 -3.47 -15.53 -16.30
CA PHE A 54 -3.08 -15.64 -17.71
C PHE A 54 -2.00 -16.71 -18.03
N GLY A 55 -1.85 -17.71 -17.16
CA GLY A 55 -0.92 -18.83 -17.32
C GLY A 55 0.55 -18.51 -16.98
N HIS A 56 0.91 -17.23 -16.79
CA HIS A 56 2.30 -16.82 -16.60
C HIS A 56 2.51 -15.59 -15.72
N GLU A 57 1.45 -14.87 -15.35
CA GLU A 57 1.56 -13.71 -14.47
C GLU A 57 1.43 -14.15 -13.01
N CYS A 58 2.33 -13.66 -12.16
CA CYS A 58 2.30 -13.88 -10.72
C CYS A 58 2.11 -12.54 -10.02
N TYR A 59 1.07 -12.43 -9.21
CA TYR A 59 0.77 -11.25 -8.42
C TYR A 59 0.83 -11.58 -6.93
N CYS A 60 1.36 -10.66 -6.13
CA CYS A 60 1.35 -10.74 -4.67
C CYS A 60 0.60 -9.56 -4.06
N GLY A 61 0.18 -9.71 -2.80
CA GLY A 61 -0.40 -8.61 -2.03
C GLY A 61 -0.78 -8.99 -0.61
N ASN A 62 -1.28 -8.02 0.13
CA ASN A 62 -1.69 -8.15 1.53
C ASN A 62 -3.17 -7.78 1.77
N SER A 63 -3.92 -7.54 0.69
CA SER A 63 -5.33 -7.17 0.75
C SER A 63 -6.11 -7.62 -0.49
N ILE A 64 -7.39 -7.95 -0.31
CA ILE A 64 -8.38 -8.15 -1.37
C ILE A 64 -9.36 -6.99 -1.33
N LEU A 65 -9.29 -6.09 -2.29
CA LEU A 65 -9.92 -4.76 -2.21
C LEU A 65 -11.37 -4.73 -2.64
N TYR A 66 -11.60 -5.50 -3.69
CA TYR A 66 -12.86 -5.57 -4.38
C TYR A 66 -13.49 -6.91 -4.04
N ASP A 67 -14.77 -6.88 -3.72
CA ASP A 67 -15.57 -8.09 -3.53
C ASP A 67 -15.92 -8.70 -4.90
N TYR A 68 -14.89 -9.14 -5.61
CA TYR A 68 -15.07 -9.82 -6.88
C TYR A 68 -15.65 -11.23 -6.64
N PRO A 69 -16.58 -11.68 -7.48
CA PRO A 69 -17.13 -13.02 -7.36
C PRO A 69 -16.07 -14.07 -7.74
N GLN A 70 -16.34 -15.31 -7.33
CA GLN A 70 -15.60 -16.45 -7.85
C GLN A 70 -15.78 -16.55 -9.37
N SER A 71 -14.72 -16.93 -10.08
CA SER A 71 -14.70 -17.09 -11.52
C SER A 71 -14.51 -18.57 -11.89
N PRO A 72 -15.25 -19.10 -12.89
CA PRO A 72 -14.98 -20.42 -13.44
C PRO A 72 -13.81 -20.42 -14.44
N GLU A 73 -13.26 -19.25 -14.80
CA GLU A 73 -12.34 -19.08 -15.91
C GLU A 73 -10.86 -19.29 -15.54
N CYS A 74 -10.54 -19.73 -14.32
CA CYS A 74 -9.21 -20.22 -13.99
C CYS A 74 -8.98 -21.60 -14.62
N ILE A 75 -8.73 -21.62 -15.92
CA ILE A 75 -8.56 -22.84 -16.72
C ILE A 75 -7.24 -22.87 -17.49
N LEU A 76 -6.46 -21.78 -17.46
CA LEU A 76 -5.22 -21.71 -18.22
C LEU A 76 -4.12 -22.51 -17.52
N PRO A 77 -3.41 -23.37 -18.27
CA PRO A 77 -2.27 -24.09 -17.73
C PRO A 77 -1.12 -23.14 -17.43
N CYS A 78 -0.32 -23.47 -16.42
CA CYS A 78 0.92 -22.73 -16.12
C CYS A 78 1.95 -22.90 -17.24
N ALA A 79 2.65 -21.83 -17.58
CA ALA A 79 3.72 -21.84 -18.59
C ALA A 79 4.88 -22.76 -18.19
N GLY A 80 5.25 -22.78 -16.90
CA GLY A 80 6.32 -23.63 -16.37
C GLY A 80 5.87 -25.05 -16.00
N ASN A 81 4.56 -25.31 -15.88
CA ASN A 81 4.02 -26.63 -15.58
C ASN A 81 2.59 -26.80 -16.11
N SER A 82 2.43 -27.38 -17.30
CA SER A 82 1.10 -27.53 -17.93
C SER A 82 0.16 -28.49 -17.20
N ALA A 83 0.63 -29.21 -16.18
CA ALA A 83 -0.23 -30.02 -15.33
C ALA A 83 -0.97 -29.19 -14.27
N GLU A 84 -0.59 -27.94 -14.04
CA GLU A 84 -1.19 -27.02 -13.06
C GLU A 84 -1.99 -25.91 -13.74
N ILE A 85 -2.92 -25.31 -12.98
CA ILE A 85 -3.72 -24.17 -13.42
C ILE A 85 -3.14 -22.88 -12.82
N CYS A 86 -2.91 -21.88 -13.68
CA CYS A 86 -2.36 -20.57 -13.35
C CYS A 86 -3.30 -19.44 -13.80
N GLY A 87 -4.55 -19.50 -13.33
CA GLY A 87 -5.54 -18.47 -13.60
C GLY A 87 -6.20 -18.57 -14.97
N GLY A 88 -6.67 -17.42 -15.43
CA GLY A 88 -7.40 -17.21 -16.69
C GLY A 88 -7.28 -15.76 -17.14
N PRO A 89 -7.86 -15.39 -18.28
CA PRO A 89 -8.02 -13.98 -18.64
C PRO A 89 -8.95 -13.30 -17.62
N GLU A 90 -8.50 -12.21 -16.99
CA GLU A 90 -9.29 -11.50 -15.96
C GLU A 90 -9.79 -12.43 -14.84
N SER A 91 -9.00 -13.44 -14.49
CA SER A 91 -9.34 -14.46 -13.49
C SER A 91 -8.10 -14.97 -12.77
N LEU A 92 -8.04 -14.72 -11.47
CA LEU A 92 -6.88 -14.92 -10.62
C LEU A 92 -7.05 -16.20 -9.79
N SER A 93 -6.18 -17.18 -9.99
CA SER A 93 -6.06 -18.33 -9.08
C SER A 93 -5.40 -17.88 -7.79
N LEU A 94 -6.16 -17.76 -6.71
CA LEU A 94 -5.73 -17.09 -5.49
C LEU A 94 -5.36 -18.08 -4.38
N TYR A 95 -4.29 -17.75 -3.68
CA TYR A 95 -3.73 -18.50 -2.57
C TYR A 95 -3.49 -17.57 -1.39
N GLN A 96 -3.74 -18.08 -0.18
CA GLN A 96 -3.45 -17.38 1.06
C GLN A 96 -2.36 -18.11 1.85
N ASN A 97 -1.50 -17.36 2.52
CA ASN A 97 -0.51 -17.88 3.45
C ASN A 97 -1.11 -17.89 4.88
N ALA A 98 -1.21 -19.06 5.51
CA ALA A 98 -1.83 -19.17 6.84
C ALA A 98 -1.05 -18.45 7.96
N GLY A 99 0.24 -18.15 7.75
CA GLY A 99 1.09 -17.48 8.73
C GLY A 99 1.08 -15.96 8.64
N ILE A 100 0.52 -15.38 7.58
CA ILE A 100 0.53 -13.94 7.34
C ILE A 100 -0.91 -13.45 7.15
N PRO A 101 -1.40 -12.57 8.04
CA PRO A 101 -2.75 -12.02 7.94
C PRO A 101 -2.86 -11.01 6.78
N PHE A 102 -4.05 -10.95 6.19
CA PHE A 102 -4.41 -10.01 5.13
C PHE A 102 -5.75 -9.35 5.44
N THR A 103 -6.09 -8.30 4.68
CA THR A 103 -7.36 -7.58 4.81
C THR A 103 -8.27 -7.86 3.63
N VAL A 104 -9.58 -7.97 3.88
CA VAL A 104 -10.60 -7.95 2.82
C VAL A 104 -11.33 -6.61 2.92
N GLY A 105 -11.38 -5.88 1.81
CA GLY A 105 -11.91 -4.54 1.70
C GLY A 105 -10.94 -3.48 2.19
N ASN A 106 -11.48 -2.56 2.99
CA ASN A 106 -10.80 -1.33 3.40
C ASN A 106 -9.74 -1.55 4.46
N GLY A 107 -8.68 -0.75 4.40
CA GLY A 107 -7.69 -0.63 5.48
C GLY A 107 -8.25 0.12 6.69
N SER A 108 -7.62 -0.09 7.84
CA SER A 108 -7.90 0.65 9.08
C SER A 108 -7.11 1.95 9.12
N VAL A 109 -7.75 3.02 9.55
CA VAL A 109 -7.10 4.33 9.68
C VAL A 109 -6.07 4.30 10.82
N VAL A 110 -4.82 4.64 10.52
CA VAL A 110 -3.75 4.80 11.51
C VAL A 110 -3.82 6.22 12.08
N GLN A 111 -4.33 6.38 13.30
CA GLN A 111 -4.50 7.73 13.89
C GLN A 111 -3.16 8.40 14.23
N SER A 112 -2.16 7.60 14.59
CA SER A 112 -0.83 8.10 14.91
C SER A 112 0.23 7.00 14.79
N TYR A 113 1.45 7.41 14.49
CA TYR A 113 2.63 6.56 14.48
C TYR A 113 3.83 7.34 15.03
N GLY A 114 4.38 6.92 16.17
CA GLY A 114 5.44 7.67 16.84
C GLY A 114 5.03 9.11 17.12
N LEU A 115 5.73 10.08 16.52
CA LEU A 115 5.43 11.52 16.62
C LEU A 115 4.54 12.04 15.47
N TRP A 116 4.26 11.20 14.48
CA TRP A 116 3.37 11.53 13.37
C TRP A 116 1.92 11.39 13.80
N GLN A 117 1.11 12.41 13.53
CA GLN A 117 -0.32 12.43 13.81
C GLN A 117 -1.07 12.54 12.49
N LEU A 118 -2.10 11.72 12.31
CA LEU A 118 -3.04 11.91 11.22
C LEU A 118 -3.74 13.24 11.41
N TRP A 119 -3.73 14.07 10.37
CA TRP A 119 -4.33 15.38 10.43
C TRP A 119 -5.67 15.41 9.71
N GLU A 120 -5.71 14.95 8.45
CA GLU A 120 -6.93 14.93 7.63
C GLU A 120 -6.83 13.99 6.42
N CYS A 121 -7.98 13.74 5.78
CA CYS A 121 -8.10 13.16 4.45
C CYS A 121 -8.66 14.19 3.47
N ILE A 122 -7.84 14.59 2.49
CA ILE A 122 -8.12 15.70 1.57
C ILE A 122 -7.92 15.29 0.10
N GLU A 123 -8.57 15.95 -0.84
CA GLU A 123 -8.25 15.81 -2.27
C GLU A 123 -6.79 16.17 -2.60
N CYS A 124 -6.14 15.41 -3.49
CA CYS A 124 -4.72 15.61 -3.81
C CYS A 124 -4.40 16.87 -4.64
N VAL A 125 -5.43 17.57 -5.12
CA VAL A 125 -5.32 18.80 -5.95
C VAL A 125 -6.14 19.91 -5.32
N VAL A 126 -5.46 20.98 -4.91
CA VAL A 126 -6.10 22.26 -4.54
C VAL A 126 -5.58 23.33 -5.49
N GLN A 127 -6.49 23.99 -6.22
CA GLN A 127 -6.22 25.21 -6.99
C GLN A 127 -5.03 25.12 -7.98
N ASN A 128 -5.05 24.16 -8.91
CA ASN A 128 -4.05 23.96 -9.98
C ASN A 128 -2.63 23.53 -9.53
N GLY A 129 -2.44 23.12 -8.27
CA GLY A 129 -1.17 22.58 -7.77
C GLY A 129 -1.32 21.25 -7.04
N ARG A 130 -0.23 20.47 -6.97
CA ARG A 130 -0.13 19.28 -6.11
C ARG A 130 0.11 19.77 -4.67
N LEU A 131 -0.66 19.25 -3.72
CA LEU A 131 -0.60 19.66 -2.31
C LEU A 131 0.79 19.44 -1.68
N LEU A 132 1.37 18.26 -1.90
CA LEU A 132 2.72 17.91 -1.46
C LEU A 132 3.60 17.63 -2.68
N PRO A 133 4.54 18.51 -3.05
CA PRO A 133 5.25 18.43 -4.31
C PRO A 133 6.49 17.53 -4.30
N HIS A 134 6.96 17.06 -3.14
CA HIS A 134 8.19 16.29 -3.00
C HIS A 134 7.94 14.82 -2.71
N GLY A 135 8.98 13.98 -2.88
CA GLY A 135 8.95 12.56 -2.50
C GLY A 135 9.84 12.27 -1.29
N PRO A 136 9.78 11.04 -0.75
CA PRO A 136 10.64 10.61 0.35
C PRO A 136 12.10 10.55 -0.09
N LYS A 137 13.03 10.60 0.87
CA LYS A 137 14.48 10.58 0.60
C LYS A 137 14.93 9.34 -0.17
N VAL A 138 14.35 8.19 0.18
CA VAL A 138 14.54 6.92 -0.52
C VAL A 138 13.19 6.56 -1.16
N PRO A 139 13.13 6.32 -2.47
CA PRO A 139 11.90 5.87 -3.12
C PRO A 139 11.38 4.59 -2.46
N ILE A 140 10.11 4.59 -2.09
CA ILE A 140 9.44 3.43 -1.52
C ILE A 140 8.93 2.57 -2.68
N PRO A 141 9.33 1.28 -2.76
CA PRO A 141 8.76 0.37 -3.74
C PRO A 141 7.23 0.36 -3.65
N SER A 142 6.56 0.31 -4.80
CA SER A 142 5.09 0.35 -4.89
C SER A 142 4.40 -0.74 -4.06
N ASP A 143 5.11 -1.79 -3.73
CA ASP A 143 4.61 -2.98 -3.08
C ASP A 143 4.93 -2.99 -1.58
N GLN A 144 5.74 -2.02 -1.11
CA GLN A 144 6.16 -1.86 0.28
C GLN A 144 5.62 -0.58 0.91
N MET A 145 4.54 0.00 0.39
CA MET A 145 3.97 1.22 0.98
C MET A 145 3.32 0.91 2.33
N THR A 146 3.68 1.64 3.38
CA THR A 146 3.00 1.67 4.69
C THR A 146 2.94 3.10 5.19
N VAL A 147 2.13 3.37 6.22
CA VAL A 147 2.07 4.70 6.84
C VAL A 147 3.45 5.09 7.37
N GLU A 148 4.14 4.16 8.05
CA GLU A 148 5.44 4.34 8.68
C GLU A 148 6.52 4.65 7.65
N ARG A 149 6.60 3.85 6.57
CA ARG A 149 7.64 4.04 5.55
C ARG A 149 7.52 5.38 4.86
N CYS A 150 6.29 5.84 4.61
CA CYS A 150 6.08 7.16 4.03
C CYS A 150 6.48 8.27 5.01
N ALA A 151 5.99 8.19 6.25
CA ALA A 151 6.30 9.14 7.31
C ALA A 151 7.82 9.26 7.56
N ASP A 152 8.50 8.14 7.78
CA ASP A 152 9.95 8.09 8.01
C ASP A 152 10.73 8.57 6.78
N GLY A 153 10.29 8.21 5.58
CA GLY A 153 10.89 8.65 4.33
C GLY A 153 10.83 10.17 4.13
N CYS A 154 9.71 10.79 4.52
CA CYS A 154 9.55 12.24 4.50
C CYS A 154 10.37 12.95 5.58
N ALA A 155 10.37 12.43 6.82
CA ALA A 155 11.24 12.95 7.88
C ALA A 155 12.72 12.91 7.47
N ALA A 156 13.18 11.80 6.88
CA ALA A 156 14.55 11.64 6.43
C ALA A 156 14.93 12.62 5.31
N ALA A 157 13.95 13.10 4.53
CA ALA A 157 14.09 14.15 3.53
C ALA A 157 13.99 15.58 4.12
N GLY A 158 13.69 15.72 5.41
CA GLY A 158 13.58 17.00 6.11
C GLY A 158 12.18 17.61 6.12
N TRP A 159 11.16 16.86 5.67
CA TRP A 159 9.78 17.34 5.62
C TRP A 159 9.00 17.01 6.91
N THR A 160 8.12 17.91 7.31
CA THR A 160 7.26 17.75 8.48
C THR A 160 5.90 17.15 8.14
N THR A 161 5.57 17.04 6.84
CA THR A 161 4.30 16.49 6.37
C THR A 161 4.55 15.35 5.40
N ALA A 162 3.79 14.28 5.57
CA ALA A 162 3.74 13.12 4.69
C ALA A 162 2.32 12.92 4.18
N GLY A 163 2.19 12.57 2.90
CA GLY A 163 0.92 12.40 2.21
C GLY A 163 0.86 11.04 1.52
N LEU A 164 -0.13 10.23 1.86
CA LEU A 164 -0.35 8.94 1.22
C LEU A 164 -1.53 9.04 0.26
N GLU A 165 -1.26 8.83 -1.02
CA GLU A 165 -2.24 8.97 -2.11
C GLU A 165 -2.48 7.63 -2.81
N ARG A 166 -3.74 7.37 -3.14
CA ARG A 166 -4.17 6.26 -4.00
C ARG A 166 -3.89 4.87 -3.44
N GLY A 167 -3.85 4.63 -2.13
CA GLY A 167 -3.83 3.27 -1.51
C GLY A 167 -2.54 2.46 -1.72
N TRP A 168 -1.92 2.52 -2.91
CA TRP A 168 -1.00 1.50 -3.36
C TRP A 168 0.41 1.98 -3.65
N VAL A 169 0.68 3.28 -3.82
CA VAL A 169 1.90 3.64 -4.61
C VAL A 169 2.58 4.94 -4.27
N ARG A 170 1.91 5.91 -3.66
CA ARG A 170 2.42 7.27 -3.67
C ARG A 170 2.53 7.84 -2.28
N CYS A 171 3.79 8.01 -1.88
CA CYS A 171 4.18 8.83 -0.76
C CYS A 171 4.63 10.19 -1.29
N TRP A 172 4.09 11.25 -0.71
CA TRP A 172 4.44 12.63 -0.99
C TRP A 172 4.87 13.34 0.28
N CYS A 173 5.77 14.29 0.15
CA CYS A 173 6.33 15.06 1.23
C CYS A 173 6.26 16.55 0.89
N GLY A 174 6.26 17.38 1.91
CA GLY A 174 6.25 18.83 1.72
C GLY A 174 5.93 19.56 3.02
N ASP A 175 5.83 20.87 2.91
CA ASP A 175 5.22 21.68 3.94
C ASP A 175 3.74 21.83 3.65
N TYR A 176 2.91 21.62 4.66
CA TYR A 176 1.48 21.74 4.54
C TYR A 176 0.94 22.60 5.67
N SER A 177 0.22 23.65 5.30
CA SER A 177 -0.58 24.43 6.23
C SER A 177 -2.03 24.23 5.81
N ALA A 178 -2.82 23.65 6.71
CA ALA A 178 -4.23 23.39 6.46
C ALA A 178 -4.92 24.69 5.99
N THR A 179 -5.53 24.64 4.80
CA THR A 179 -6.38 25.73 4.34
C THR A 179 -7.75 25.57 5.01
N PRO A 180 -8.28 26.58 5.72
CA PRO A 180 -9.62 26.51 6.30
C PRO A 180 -10.67 26.24 5.21
N GLY A 181 -11.50 25.20 5.41
CA GLY A 181 -12.60 24.86 4.50
C GLY A 181 -12.40 23.60 3.64
N VAL A 182 -11.35 22.82 3.90
CA VAL A 182 -11.18 21.50 3.29
C VAL A 182 -12.19 20.50 3.85
N LEU A 183 -12.84 19.76 2.95
CA LEU A 183 -13.73 18.65 3.28
C LEU A 183 -12.91 17.46 3.78
N ASP A 184 -13.15 17.09 5.03
CA ASP A 184 -12.60 15.89 5.63
C ASP A 184 -13.36 14.65 5.13
N HIS A 185 -12.65 13.80 4.39
CA HIS A 185 -13.20 12.60 3.76
C HIS A 185 -12.71 11.31 4.42
N PHE A 186 -12.54 11.25 5.75
CA PHE A 186 -12.03 10.06 6.44
C PHE A 186 -12.66 8.72 5.99
N ASN A 187 -13.96 8.69 5.71
CA ASN A 187 -14.65 7.47 5.25
C ASN A 187 -14.23 7.00 3.84
N SER A 188 -13.62 7.87 3.04
CA SER A 188 -13.22 7.63 1.64
C SER A 188 -11.70 7.48 1.47
N CYS A 189 -10.90 7.84 2.48
CA CYS A 189 -9.48 7.43 2.56
C CYS A 189 -9.36 6.07 3.26
N ASN A 190 -9.78 5.02 2.58
CA ASN A 190 -9.89 3.68 3.16
C ASN A 190 -9.19 2.62 2.32
N LEU A 191 -8.46 3.02 1.27
CA LEU A 191 -7.71 2.09 0.44
C LEU A 191 -6.53 1.56 1.24
N PRO A 192 -6.37 0.24 1.40
CA PRO A 192 -5.32 -0.32 2.20
C PRO A 192 -3.94 -0.16 1.56
N CYS A 193 -2.91 -0.12 2.40
CA CYS A 193 -1.52 -0.01 1.98
C CYS A 193 -1.02 -1.34 1.35
N THR A 194 -0.11 -1.26 0.36
CA THR A 194 0.44 -2.46 -0.30
C THR A 194 1.41 -3.24 0.60
N GLY A 195 2.19 -2.54 1.40
CA GLY A 195 3.14 -3.11 2.36
C GLY A 195 2.49 -3.61 3.65
N ASP A 196 1.33 -3.07 4.03
CA ASP A 196 0.49 -3.60 5.10
C ASP A 196 -1.01 -3.37 4.78
N GLY A 197 -1.69 -4.42 4.35
CA GLY A 197 -3.10 -4.33 3.97
C GLY A 197 -4.04 -3.94 5.11
N ARG A 198 -3.59 -3.95 6.37
CA ARG A 198 -4.40 -3.55 7.53
C ARG A 198 -4.49 -2.06 7.72
N GLU A 199 -3.56 -1.30 7.15
CA GLU A 199 -3.50 0.15 7.27
C GLU A 199 -4.13 0.81 6.05
N ALA A 200 -4.79 1.95 6.22
CA ALA A 200 -5.30 2.74 5.12
C ALA A 200 -4.26 3.78 4.63
N CYS A 201 -4.05 3.83 3.31
CA CYS A 201 -3.06 4.65 2.59
C CYS A 201 -3.72 5.66 1.64
N GLY A 202 -4.75 6.36 2.12
CA GLY A 202 -5.47 7.38 1.35
C GLY A 202 -6.65 6.82 0.57
N GLY A 203 -7.06 7.52 -0.48
CA GLY A 203 -8.27 7.20 -1.26
C GLY A 203 -8.13 7.46 -2.75
N SER A 204 -9.17 7.14 -3.51
CA SER A 204 -9.21 7.43 -4.95
C SER A 204 -9.36 8.94 -5.17
N GLY A 205 -8.24 9.62 -5.46
CA GLY A 205 -8.20 11.10 -5.57
C GLY A 205 -8.07 11.81 -4.22
N LEU A 206 -7.95 11.04 -3.12
CA LEU A 206 -7.80 11.55 -1.76
C LEU A 206 -6.43 11.14 -1.20
N MET A 207 -5.90 11.98 -0.32
CA MET A 207 -4.61 11.86 0.31
C MET A 207 -4.77 11.93 1.82
N PHE A 208 -4.19 10.96 2.54
CA PHE A 208 -4.02 11.10 3.98
C PHE A 208 -2.83 11.98 4.28
N ILE A 209 -3.05 12.97 5.14
CA ILE A 209 -2.01 13.89 5.58
C ILE A 209 -1.61 13.56 7.01
N TYR A 210 -0.35 13.21 7.18
CA TYR A 210 0.30 13.07 8.49
C TYR A 210 1.22 14.24 8.72
N SER A 211 1.23 14.78 9.93
CA SER A 211 2.14 15.85 10.33
C SER A 211 2.99 15.42 11.52
N ASN A 212 4.25 15.87 11.52
CA ASN A 212 5.17 15.71 12.63
C ASN A 212 5.60 17.10 13.13
N PRO A 213 4.97 17.61 14.20
CA PRO A 213 5.25 18.95 14.72
C PRO A 213 6.65 19.08 15.35
N VAL A 214 7.36 17.96 15.60
CA VAL A 214 8.67 17.96 16.26
C VAL A 214 9.83 18.05 15.26
N VAL A 215 9.65 17.58 14.01
CA VAL A 215 10.64 17.80 12.94
C VAL A 215 10.80 19.30 12.66
N ALA A 216 9.73 20.08 12.78
CA ALA A 216 9.77 21.55 12.70
C ALA A 216 10.67 22.20 13.77
N LEU A 217 10.78 21.58 14.95
CA LEU A 217 11.60 22.06 16.05
C LEU A 217 13.06 21.61 15.93
N GLN A 218 13.34 20.42 15.39
CA GLN A 218 14.72 19.96 15.18
C GLN A 218 15.42 20.73 14.06
N SER A 219 14.72 21.07 12.97
CA SER A 219 15.27 21.98 11.97
C SER A 219 15.49 23.38 12.55
N TYR A 220 14.64 23.86 13.45
CA TYR A 220 14.88 25.11 14.20
C TYR A 220 16.12 25.03 15.12
N LEU A 221 16.30 23.95 15.86
CA LEU A 221 17.43 23.76 16.80
C LEU A 221 18.79 23.63 16.09
N LEU A 222 18.82 23.19 14.83
CA LEU A 222 20.06 23.13 14.04
C LEU A 222 20.52 24.52 13.53
N PHE A 223 19.64 25.52 13.47
CA PHE A 223 19.98 26.89 13.07
C PHE A 223 20.27 27.84 14.24
N PHE A 224 19.82 27.52 15.45
CA PHE A 224 20.05 28.36 16.63
C PHE A 224 20.96 27.66 17.64
N GLY A 225 22.27 27.88 17.52
CA GLY A 225 23.25 27.42 18.50
C GLY A 225 22.90 27.89 19.93
N ASN A 226 23.02 26.98 20.90
CA ASN A 226 23.08 27.19 22.36
C ASN A 226 22.13 28.25 23.00
N TRP A 227 20.83 28.26 22.68
CA TRP A 227 19.84 29.01 23.48
C TRP A 227 18.91 28.07 24.25
N SER A 228 18.75 28.32 25.55
CA SER A 228 17.78 27.64 26.42
C SER A 228 16.45 28.41 26.45
N LEU A 229 15.34 27.73 26.18
CA LEU A 229 13.99 28.27 26.34
C LEU A 229 13.75 28.69 27.82
N GLN A 230 13.46 29.96 28.08
CA GLN A 230 13.21 30.51 29.43
C GLN A 230 11.71 30.58 29.80
N GLY A 231 10.84 29.91 29.03
CA GLY A 231 9.38 29.94 29.25
C GLY A 231 8.71 31.24 28.80
N CYS A 232 7.38 31.24 28.79
CA CYS A 232 6.58 32.42 28.47
C CYS A 232 6.37 33.26 29.74
N PHE A 233 6.79 34.52 29.73
CA PHE A 233 6.46 35.48 30.78
C PHE A 233 5.08 36.08 30.49
N VAL A 234 4.22 36.07 31.50
CA VAL A 234 2.85 36.62 31.46
C VAL A 234 2.88 38.10 31.79
#